data_AF-A0A541BYZ6-F1
#
_entry.id   AF-A0A541BYZ6-F1
#
_cell.length_a   1.000
_cell.length_b   1.000
_cell.length_c   1.000
_cell.angle_alpha   90.00
_cell.angle_beta   90.00
_cell.angle_gamma   90.00
#
_symmetry.space_group_name_H-M   'P 1'
#
loop_
_entity.id
_entity.type
_entity.pdbx_description
1 polymer ?
#
loop_
_entity_poly.entity_id
_entity_poly.type
_entity_poly.pdbx_seq_one_letter_code
_entity_poly.pdbx_strand_id
1 'polypeptide(L)'
;MAEPAARPGARLLSLPLFAAALVVVLEGLRLGGLDSPSSPGAFPLLAGLTMAGAAVAIGLGRHAGPADGLKPLPGRVAATMALLVGFVAAMPLIGFHPAAFLFLAAAISLSRRRLSLGAVLIAAASVAAVHLVFRLAFTVLLPEGTLWR
;
A
#
# COMPACT_ATOMS: atom_id res chain seq x y z
N MET A 1 -9.42 -32.30 -29.87
CA MET A 1 -9.11 -30.92 -29.44
C MET A 1 -9.15 -30.91 -27.92
N ALA A 2 -7.99 -30.90 -27.24
CA ALA A 2 -7.96 -30.85 -25.78
C ALA A 2 -8.28 -29.43 -25.33
N GLU A 3 -9.36 -29.23 -24.56
CA GLU A 3 -9.64 -27.94 -23.94
C GLU A 3 -8.47 -27.55 -23.01
N PRO A 4 -7.94 -26.33 -23.10
CA PRO A 4 -6.90 -25.89 -22.19
C PRO A 4 -7.49 -25.79 -20.78
N ALA A 5 -7.00 -26.63 -19.87
CA ALA A 5 -7.44 -26.69 -18.48
C ALA A 5 -7.28 -25.31 -17.81
N ALA A 6 -8.41 -24.71 -17.42
CA ALA A 6 -8.42 -23.45 -16.69
C ALA A 6 -7.69 -23.61 -15.36
N ARG A 7 -6.74 -22.72 -15.04
CA ARG A 7 -6.01 -22.74 -13.77
C ARG A 7 -6.97 -22.55 -12.59
N PRO A 8 -7.18 -23.56 -11.72
CA PRO A 8 -8.03 -23.40 -10.54
C PRO A 8 -7.46 -22.34 -9.58
N GLY A 9 -6.14 -22.21 -9.53
CA GLY A 9 -5.43 -21.35 -8.58
C GLY A 9 -5.70 -19.85 -8.71
N ALA A 10 -5.97 -19.34 -9.93
CA ALA A 10 -6.27 -17.92 -10.11
C ALA A 10 -7.67 -17.56 -9.59
N ARG A 11 -8.65 -18.44 -9.80
CA ARG A 11 -10.00 -18.31 -9.21
C ARG A 11 -9.99 -18.53 -7.70
N LEU A 12 -9.14 -19.44 -7.23
CA LEU A 12 -8.98 -19.67 -5.79
C LEU A 12 -8.35 -18.45 -5.10
N LEU A 13 -7.41 -17.75 -5.75
CA LEU A 13 -6.79 -16.53 -5.24
C LEU A 13 -7.73 -15.31 -5.31
N SER A 14 -8.61 -15.23 -6.32
CA SER A 14 -9.53 -14.10 -6.45
C SER A 14 -10.52 -14.01 -5.28
N LEU A 15 -10.90 -15.14 -4.67
CA LEU A 15 -11.84 -15.18 -3.56
C LEU A 15 -11.32 -14.46 -2.28
N PRO A 16 -10.16 -14.85 -1.70
CA PRO A 16 -9.61 -14.16 -0.54
C PRO A 16 -9.18 -12.73 -0.88
N LEU A 17 -8.72 -12.46 -2.11
CA LEU A 17 -8.39 -11.12 -2.56
C LEU A 17 -9.63 -10.21 -2.57
N PHE A 18 -10.76 -10.71 -3.07
CA PHE A 18 -12.02 -9.98 -3.07
C PHE A 18 -12.54 -9.76 -1.64
N ALA A 19 -12.44 -10.76 -0.76
CA ALA A 19 -12.80 -10.62 0.64
C ALA A 19 -11.96 -9.55 1.35
N ALA A 20 -10.64 -9.54 1.15
CA ALA A 20 -9.75 -8.52 1.68
C ALA A 20 -10.09 -7.13 1.13
N ALA A 21 -10.41 -7.02 -0.17
CA ALA A 21 -10.83 -5.78 -0.78
C ALA A 21 -12.12 -5.24 -0.13
N LEU A 22 -13.09 -6.10 0.16
CA LEU A 22 -14.33 -5.72 0.83
C LEU A 22 -14.08 -5.19 2.25
N VAL A 23 -13.17 -5.81 3.01
CA VAL A 23 -12.77 -5.29 4.33
C VAL A 23 -12.24 -3.86 4.21
N VAL A 24 -11.38 -3.60 3.22
CA VAL A 24 -10.83 -2.25 2.99
C VAL A 24 -11.92 -1.25 2.58
N VAL A 25 -12.88 -1.66 1.73
CA VAL A 25 -14.05 -0.84 1.37
C VAL A 25 -14.88 -0.51 2.61
N LEU A 26 -15.15 -1.49 3.47
CA LEU A 26 -15.92 -1.29 4.69
C LEU A 26 -15.23 -0.31 5.64
N GLU A 27 -13.91 -0.38 5.78
CA GLU A 27 -13.18 0.62 6.58
C GLU A 27 -13.16 2.01 5.93
N GLY A 28 -13.07 2.09 4.60
CA GLY A 28 -13.26 3.36 3.89
C GLY A 28 -14.62 3.99 4.15
N LEU A 29 -15.70 3.20 4.17
CA LEU A 29 -17.04 3.67 4.51
C LEU A 29 -17.16 4.09 5.98
N ARG A 30 -16.58 3.31 6.91
CA ARG A 30 -16.56 3.64 8.36
C ARG A 30 -15.82 4.94 8.66
N LEU A 31 -14.83 5.29 7.85
CA LEU A 31 -14.06 6.54 7.94
C LEU A 31 -14.70 7.71 7.19
N GLY A 32 -15.97 7.61 6.79
CA GLY A 32 -16.71 8.69 6.12
C GLY A 32 -16.28 8.90 4.66
N GLY A 33 -15.87 7.83 3.95
CA GLY A 33 -15.27 7.93 2.61
C GLY A 33 -16.15 8.56 1.52
N LEU A 34 -17.45 8.74 1.77
CA LEU A 34 -18.41 9.36 0.87
C LEU A 34 -18.77 10.81 1.26
N ASP A 35 -18.33 11.29 2.43
CA ASP A 35 -18.71 12.60 2.95
C ASP A 35 -18.03 13.74 2.16
N SER A 36 -16.80 13.49 1.71
CA SER A 36 -16.00 14.42 0.92
C SER A 36 -14.94 13.68 0.10
N PRO A 37 -14.57 14.17 -1.09
CA PRO A 37 -13.46 13.60 -1.87
C PRO A 37 -12.12 13.63 -1.14
N SER A 38 -11.95 14.51 -0.14
CA SER A 38 -10.75 14.57 0.72
C SER A 38 -11.03 14.07 2.15
N SER A 39 -12.03 13.21 2.32
CA SER A 39 -12.27 12.57 3.61
C SER A 39 -11.18 11.54 3.95
N PRO A 40 -10.95 11.24 5.24
CA PRO A 40 -10.00 10.20 5.66
C PRO A 40 -10.32 8.82 5.05
N GLY A 41 -11.60 8.54 4.81
CA GLY A 41 -12.07 7.29 4.22
C GLY A 41 -12.03 7.22 2.68
N ALA A 42 -11.87 8.33 1.97
CA ALA A 42 -11.94 8.36 0.51
C ALA A 42 -10.84 7.50 -0.14
N PHE A 43 -9.61 7.58 0.37
CA PHE A 43 -8.49 6.80 -0.15
C PHE A 43 -8.62 5.29 0.09
N PRO A 44 -8.89 4.81 1.34
CA PRO A 44 -9.19 3.40 1.57
C PRO A 44 -10.36 2.91 0.70
N LEU A 45 -11.41 3.71 0.54
CA LEU A 45 -12.56 3.35 -0.27
C LEU A 45 -12.20 3.13 -1.74
N LEU A 46 -11.47 4.07 -2.36
CA LEU A 46 -11.00 3.95 -3.74
C LEU A 46 -10.04 2.77 -3.92
N ALA A 47 -9.10 2.58 -2.99
CA ALA A 47 -8.17 1.46 -3.01
C ALA A 47 -8.90 0.12 -2.91
N GLY A 48 -9.87 0.01 -2.00
CA GLY A 48 -10.71 -1.18 -1.86
C GLY A 48 -11.55 -1.47 -3.10
N LEU A 49 -12.17 -0.46 -3.71
CA LEU A 49 -12.99 -0.62 -4.92
C LEU A 49 -12.15 -1.05 -6.13
N THR A 50 -10.97 -0.44 -6.32
CA THR A 50 -10.05 -0.84 -7.40
C THR A 50 -9.53 -2.26 -7.21
N MET A 51 -9.18 -2.63 -5.97
CA MET A 51 -8.78 -3.99 -5.61
C MET A 51 -9.91 -5.00 -5.82
N ALA A 52 -11.15 -4.66 -5.47
CA ALA A 52 -12.32 -5.50 -5.70
C ALA A 52 -12.57 -5.69 -7.20
N GLY A 53 -12.50 -4.63 -8.00
CA GLY A 53 -12.61 -4.69 -9.46
C GLY A 53 -11.53 -5.58 -10.09
N ALA A 54 -10.28 -5.45 -9.65
CA ALA A 54 -9.18 -6.31 -10.09
C ALA A 54 -9.43 -7.79 -9.71
N ALA A 55 -9.89 -8.05 -8.49
CA ALA A 55 -10.20 -9.42 -8.04
C ALA A 55 -11.32 -10.06 -8.87
N VAL A 56 -12.38 -9.31 -9.19
CA VAL A 56 -13.45 -9.77 -10.08
C VAL A 56 -12.92 -10.04 -11.50
N ALA A 57 -12.11 -9.14 -12.05
CA ALA A 57 -11.51 -9.33 -13.37
C ALA A 57 -10.63 -10.60 -13.44
N ILE A 58 -9.86 -10.88 -12.38
CA ILE A 58 -9.06 -12.12 -12.27
C ILE A 58 -9.96 -13.35 -12.16
N GLY A 59 -11.03 -13.30 -11.36
CA GLY A 59 -11.95 -14.42 -11.19
C GLY A 59 -12.72 -14.79 -12.47
N LEU A 60 -13.10 -13.78 -13.26
CA LEU A 60 -13.81 -13.93 -14.54
C LEU A 60 -12.86 -14.23 -15.72
N GLY A 61 -11.58 -13.88 -15.60
CA GLY A 61 -10.58 -14.09 -16.64
C GLY A 61 -10.34 -15.57 -16.97
N ARG A 62 -10.29 -15.91 -18.26
CA ARG A 62 -9.83 -17.24 -18.71
C ARG A 62 -8.31 -17.25 -18.75
N HIS A 63 -7.68 -17.67 -17.66
CA HIS A 63 -6.22 -17.78 -17.59
C HIS A 63 -5.75 -19.13 -18.16
N ALA A 64 -5.47 -19.16 -19.48
CA ALA A 64 -4.79 -20.25 -20.15
C ALA A 64 -3.31 -19.91 -20.35
N GLY A 65 -2.41 -20.69 -19.73
CA GLY A 65 -0.96 -20.50 -19.86
C GLY A 65 -0.16 -21.52 -19.03
N PRO A 66 1.08 -21.85 -19.42
CA PRO A 66 1.91 -22.86 -18.76
C PRO A 66 2.20 -22.46 -17.31
N ALA A 67 1.85 -23.31 -16.34
CA ALA A 67 2.05 -23.11 -14.90
C ALA A 67 3.52 -22.81 -14.59
N ASP A 68 3.89 -21.53 -14.58
CA ASP A 68 5.16 -21.10 -13.99
C ASP A 68 5.11 -21.49 -12.52
N GLY A 69 6.06 -22.33 -12.10
CA GLY A 69 6.23 -22.71 -10.70
C GLY A 69 6.33 -21.47 -9.81
N LEU A 70 5.95 -21.61 -8.54
CA LEU A 70 6.02 -20.54 -7.54
C LEU A 70 7.45 -19.99 -7.47
N LYS A 71 7.71 -18.89 -8.17
CA LYS A 71 8.97 -18.17 -8.04
C LYS A 71 8.99 -17.53 -6.66
N PRO A 72 10.06 -17.73 -5.87
CA PRO A 72 10.17 -17.10 -4.56
C PRO A 72 10.04 -15.59 -4.71
N LEU A 73 9.38 -14.96 -3.73
CA LEU A 73 9.24 -13.51 -3.69
C LEU A 73 10.64 -12.88 -3.80
N PRO A 74 10.87 -11.94 -4.73
CA PRO A 74 12.17 -11.30 -4.83
C PRO A 74 12.54 -10.70 -3.48
N GLY A 75 13.73 -10.99 -2.95
CA GLY A 75 14.15 -10.56 -1.61
C GLY A 75 14.00 -9.04 -1.38
N ARG A 76 14.03 -8.25 -2.47
CA ARG A 76 13.72 -6.82 -2.46
C ARG A 76 12.29 -6.51 -2.03
N VAL A 77 11.29 -7.26 -2.53
CA VAL A 77 9.88 -7.07 -2.16
C VAL A 77 9.70 -7.39 -0.68
N ALA A 78 10.30 -8.49 -0.21
CA ALA A 78 10.27 -8.84 1.21
C ALA A 78 10.93 -7.76 2.09
N ALA A 79 12.09 -7.23 1.68
CA ALA A 79 12.76 -6.16 2.40
C ALA A 79 11.95 -4.85 2.41
N THR A 80 11.32 -4.48 1.30
CA THR A 80 10.41 -3.32 1.26
C THR A 80 9.19 -3.52 2.16
N MET A 81 8.62 -4.73 2.21
CA MET A 81 7.50 -5.04 3.10
C MET A 81 7.91 -4.98 4.58
N ALA A 82 9.09 -5.50 4.93
CA ALA A 82 9.63 -5.38 6.28
C ALA A 82 9.82 -3.91 6.68
N LEU A 83 10.29 -3.07 5.76
CA LEU A 83 10.44 -1.64 5.98
C LEU A 83 9.09 -0.93 6.17
N LEU A 84 8.05 -1.34 5.42
CA LEU A 84 6.69 -0.82 5.57
C LEU A 84 6.10 -1.17 6.94
N VAL A 85 6.28 -2.41 7.40
CA VAL A 85 5.87 -2.83 8.75
C VAL A 85 6.62 -2.04 9.82
N GLY A 86 7.93 -1.85 9.66
CA GLY A 86 8.74 -1.02 10.56
C GLY A 86 8.26 0.44 10.60
N PHE A 87 7.86 1.01 9.46
CA PHE A 87 7.29 2.35 9.40
C PHE A 87 5.98 2.47 10.20
N VAL A 88 5.04 1.54 10.00
CA VAL A 88 3.77 1.52 10.73
C VAL A 88 3.99 1.35 12.23
N ALA A 89 4.91 0.48 12.63
CA ALA A 89 5.26 0.26 14.04
C ALA A 89 5.97 1.47 14.67
N ALA A 90 6.78 2.21 13.91
CA ALA A 90 7.47 3.41 14.38
C ALA A 90 6.56 4.63 14.49
N MET A 91 5.50 4.70 13.66
CA MET A 91 4.57 5.83 13.60
C MET A 91 4.01 6.28 14.97
N PRO A 92 3.51 5.40 15.87
CA PRO A 92 3.04 5.83 17.19
C PRO A 92 4.15 6.36 18.10
N LEU A 93 5.40 5.88 17.94
CA LEU A 93 6.52 6.21 18.81
C LEU A 93 7.12 7.58 18.48
N ILE A 94 7.58 7.75 17.24
CA ILE A 94 8.33 8.94 16.80
C ILE A 94 7.46 9.94 16.02
N GLY A 95 6.22 9.59 15.71
CA GLY A 95 5.33 10.42 14.90
C GLY A 95 5.52 10.21 13.40
N PHE A 96 4.61 10.78 12.60
CA PHE A 96 4.57 10.53 11.16
C PHE A 96 5.81 11.04 10.42
N HIS A 97 6.22 12.29 10.61
CA HIS A 97 7.28 12.93 9.81
C HIS A 97 8.63 12.21 9.89
N PRO A 98 9.19 11.92 11.07
CA PRO A 98 10.48 11.23 11.15
C PRO A 98 10.35 9.77 10.70
N ALA A 99 9.23 9.10 10.98
CA ALA A 99 8.99 7.74 10.49
C ALA A 99 8.94 7.69 8.95
N ALA A 100 8.23 8.63 8.32
CA ALA A 100 8.08 8.71 6.87
C ALA A 100 9.40 9.06 6.19
N PHE A 101 10.18 9.98 6.78
CA PHE A 101 11.52 10.31 6.27
C PHE A 101 12.46 9.11 6.30
N LEU A 102 12.55 8.41 7.44
CA LEU A 102 13.39 7.22 7.58
C LEU A 102 12.95 6.11 6.62
N PHE A 103 11.64 5.89 6.52
CA PHE A 103 11.06 4.93 5.56
C PHE A 103 11.45 5.27 4.12
N LEU A 104 11.24 6.51 3.67
CA LEU A 104 11.53 6.89 2.28
C LEU A 104 13.03 6.86 1.99
N ALA A 105 13.87 7.36 2.89
CA ALA A 105 15.31 7.32 2.73
C ALA A 105 15.83 5.87 2.63
N ALA A 106 15.33 4.97 3.50
CA ALA A 106 15.69 3.56 3.48
C ALA A 106 15.13 2.84 2.24
N ALA A 107 13.89 3.12 1.81
CA ALA A 107 13.29 2.53 0.62
C ALA A 107 14.03 2.93 -0.67
N ILE A 108 14.36 4.22 -0.81
CA ILE A 108 15.12 4.73 -1.96
C ILE A 108 16.53 4.14 -1.94
N SER A 109 17.18 4.08 -0.78
CA SER A 109 18.51 3.47 -0.63
C SER A 109 18.51 1.99 -0.97
N LEU A 110 17.50 1.23 -0.51
CA LEU A 110 17.34 -0.20 -0.82
C LEU A 110 17.18 -0.44 -2.33
N SER A 111 16.42 0.43 -3.00
CA SER A 111 16.23 0.37 -4.45
C SER A 111 17.53 0.71 -5.22
N ARG A 112 18.22 1.78 -4.81
CA ARG A 112 19.48 2.26 -5.43
C ARG A 112 20.75 1.56 -4.95
N ARG A 113 20.65 0.64 -3.98
CA ARG A 113 21.77 -0.01 -3.25
C ARG A 113 22.78 0.95 -2.61
N ARG A 114 22.44 2.23 -2.45
CA ARG A 114 23.33 3.25 -1.86
C ARG A 114 22.54 4.42 -1.31
N LEU A 115 22.89 4.86 -0.10
CA LEU A 115 22.40 6.10 0.46
C LEU A 115 23.16 7.27 -0.19
N SER A 116 22.45 8.08 -0.96
CA SER A 116 23.02 9.28 -1.58
C SER A 116 22.37 10.53 -0.98
N LEU A 117 23.09 11.65 -1.03
CA LEU A 117 22.54 12.94 -0.61
C LEU A 117 21.25 13.28 -1.39
N GLY A 118 21.19 12.89 -2.66
CA GLY A 118 19.98 12.99 -3.47
C GLY A 118 18.81 12.16 -2.92
N ALA A 119 19.04 10.96 -2.40
CA ALA A 119 17.99 10.16 -1.77
C ALA A 119 17.42 10.83 -0.51
N VAL A 120 18.29 11.44 0.29
CA VAL A 120 17.90 12.20 1.50
C VAL A 120 17.10 13.45 1.13
N LEU A 121 17.55 14.22 0.14
CA LEU A 121 16.85 15.42 -0.33
C LEU A 121 15.48 15.08 -0.93
N ILE A 122 15.40 14.02 -1.74
CA ILE A 122 14.13 13.55 -2.31
C ILE A 122 13.20 13.08 -1.18
N ALA A 123 13.72 12.36 -0.18
CA ALA A 123 12.92 11.94 0.97
C ALA A 123 12.37 13.14 1.75
N ALA A 124 13.22 14.12 2.07
CA ALA A 124 12.81 15.33 2.77
C ALA A 124 11.78 16.14 1.97
N ALA A 125 12.02 16.36 0.68
CA ALA A 125 11.10 17.08 -0.21
C ALA A 125 9.76 16.36 -0.34
N SER A 126 9.77 15.03 -0.43
CA SER A 126 8.55 14.22 -0.50
C SER A 126 7.75 14.30 0.80
N VAL A 127 8.41 14.20 1.96
CA VAL A 127 7.74 14.35 3.26
C VAL A 127 7.14 15.75 3.41
N ALA A 128 7.85 16.80 2.98
CA ALA A 128 7.33 18.17 2.98
C ALA A 128 6.10 18.32 2.06
N ALA A 129 6.15 17.76 0.85
CA ALA A 129 5.03 17.79 -0.09
C ALA A 129 3.82 17.02 0.46
N VAL A 130 4.05 15.84 1.02
CA VAL A 130 2.99 15.04 1.66
C VAL A 130 2.40 15.79 2.84
N HIS A 131 3.22 16.39 3.71
CA HIS A 131 2.73 17.22 4.82
C HIS A 131 1.83 18.36 4.33
N LEU A 132 2.23 19.04 3.25
CA LEU A 132 1.44 20.11 2.65
C LEU A 132 0.10 19.59 2.14
N VAL A 133 0.09 18.48 1.40
CA VAL A 133 -1.14 17.85 0.91
C VAL A 133 -2.04 17.43 2.07
N PHE A 134 -1.51 16.79 3.11
CA PHE A 134 -2.31 16.40 4.26
C PHE A 134 -2.88 17.58 5.03
N ARG A 135 -2.09 18.64 5.21
CA ARG A 135 -2.52 19.83 5.94
C ARG A 135 -3.58 20.62 5.15
N LEU A 136 -3.44 20.76 3.84
CA LEU A 136 -4.39 21.51 3.01
C LEU A 136 -5.60 20.70 2.58
N ALA A 137 -5.41 19.45 2.18
CA ALA A 137 -6.49 18.63 1.61
C ALA A 137 -7.27 17.85 2.67
N PHE A 138 -6.58 17.28 3.67
CA PHE A 138 -7.21 16.36 4.62
C PHE A 138 -7.59 17.01 5.95
N THR A 139 -6.98 18.13 6.35
CA THR A 139 -7.18 18.79 7.67
C THR A 139 -7.03 17.86 8.89
N VAL A 140 -6.53 16.63 8.69
CA VAL A 140 -6.32 15.62 9.72
C VAL A 140 -5.00 15.94 10.44
N LEU A 141 -5.04 15.95 11.77
CA LEU A 141 -3.83 15.99 12.59
C LEU A 141 -3.09 14.66 12.41
N LEU A 142 -1.88 14.72 11.85
CA LEU A 142 -1.00 13.56 11.81
C LEU A 142 -0.54 13.24 13.23
N PRO A 143 -0.30 11.95 13.56
CA PRO A 143 0.12 11.56 14.89
C PRO A 143 1.40 12.30 15.30
N GLU A 144 1.29 13.14 16.32
CA GLU A 144 2.43 13.68 17.05
C GLU A 144 2.87 12.55 18.00
N GLY A 145 4.05 11.98 17.72
CA GLY A 145 4.53 10.76 18.38
C GLY A 145 4.51 10.87 19.90
N THR A 146 4.28 9.75 20.59
CA THR A 146 4.18 9.73 22.05
C THR A 146 5.45 10.16 22.77
N LEU A 147 6.61 10.15 22.10
CA LEU A 147 7.89 10.61 22.66
C LEU A 147 7.99 12.14 22.82
N TRP A 148 7.08 12.91 22.21
CA TRP A 148 7.04 14.38 22.29
C TRP A 148 5.83 14.91 23.10
N ARG A 149 5.04 14.02 23.71
CA ARG A 149 3.99 14.35 24.69
C ARG A 149 4.55 14.35 26.11
#